data_AF-A0A2V1MYC7-F1
#
_entry.id   AF-A0A2V1MYC7-F1
#
_cell.length_a   1.000
_cell.length_b   1.000
_cell.length_c   1.000
_cell.angle_alpha   90.00
_cell.angle_beta   90.00
_cell.angle_gamma   90.00
#
_symmetry.space_group_name_H-M   'P 1'
#
loop_
_entity.id
_entity.type
_entity.pdbx_description
1 polymer ?
#
loop_
_entity_poly.entity_id
_entity_poly.type
_entity_poly.pdbx_seq_one_letter_code
_entity_poly.pdbx_strand_id
1 'polypeptide(L)'
;MTKDELLNYLLEKRSDTAGVAKAKQTLATDQSKLAKGKQKFHKTIIASLIMAVLFMFTDEKGVMMFFAVIAVAFIGLKLVLYIMPANEAIQKDQADLQTELDNPIYQAGAKGFPEKFYNYSDAFRLWKLISENRAGDLQSAFNLLETQHFQEDQMSIQEEIKGLQEDIAENARKTAANSRTAAVSSTIGAINSFRK
;
A
#
# COMPACT_ATOMS: atom_id res chain seq x y z
N MET A 1 31.32 23.61 -14.93
CA MET A 1 30.83 22.27 -15.26
C MET A 1 30.06 22.36 -16.56
N THR A 2 30.42 21.56 -17.55
CA THR A 2 29.73 21.51 -18.85
C THR A 2 28.43 20.69 -18.76
N LYS A 3 27.57 20.79 -19.77
CA LYS A 3 26.31 20.01 -19.81
C LYS A 3 26.57 18.50 -19.75
N ASP A 4 27.58 18.03 -20.50
CA ASP A 4 27.92 16.60 -20.54
C ASP A 4 28.51 16.13 -19.20
N GLU A 5 29.32 16.96 -18.55
CA GLU A 5 29.78 16.71 -17.17
C GLU A 5 28.59 16.60 -16.20
N LEU A 6 27.58 17.47 -16.30
CA LEU A 6 26.37 17.44 -15.46
C LEU A 6 25.55 16.15 -15.67
N LEU A 7 25.38 15.75 -16.92
CA LEU A 7 24.64 14.53 -17.25
C LEU A 7 25.39 13.28 -16.75
N ASN A 8 26.71 13.23 -16.92
CA ASN A 8 27.53 12.13 -16.41
C ASN A 8 27.50 12.08 -14.88
N TYR A 9 27.60 13.23 -14.22
CA TYR A 9 27.49 13.33 -12.76
C TYR A 9 26.14 12.78 -12.26
N LEU A 10 25.02 13.14 -12.90
CA LEU A 10 23.70 12.63 -12.50
C LEU A 10 23.50 11.14 -12.78
N LEU A 11 24.11 10.61 -13.84
CA LEU A 11 24.14 9.17 -14.12
C LEU A 11 24.96 8.41 -13.08
N GLU A 12 26.09 8.96 -12.66
CA GLU A 12 26.91 8.41 -11.57
C GLU A 12 26.10 8.36 -10.26
N LYS A 13 25.47 9.47 -9.85
CA LYS A 13 24.60 9.50 -8.67
C LYS A 13 23.41 8.54 -8.74
N ARG A 14 22.86 8.35 -9.94
CA ARG A 14 21.82 7.34 -10.16
C ARG A 14 22.36 5.91 -10.00
N SER A 15 23.57 5.65 -10.49
CA SER A 15 24.23 4.35 -10.33
C SER A 15 24.51 4.06 -8.85
N ASP A 16 25.00 5.05 -8.10
CA ASP A 16 25.29 4.93 -6.67
C ASP A 16 24.04 4.58 -5.83
N THR A 17 22.87 5.07 -6.26
CA THR A 17 21.57 4.83 -5.58
C THR A 17 20.83 3.58 -6.10
N ALA A 18 21.35 2.90 -7.14
CA ALA A 18 20.67 1.78 -7.77
C ALA A 18 20.51 0.57 -6.86
N GLY A 19 21.53 0.25 -6.06
CA GLY A 19 21.47 -0.82 -5.07
C GLY A 19 20.36 -0.58 -4.06
N VAL A 20 20.35 0.62 -3.44
CA VAL A 20 19.34 1.01 -2.44
C VAL A 20 17.94 1.01 -3.06
N ALA A 21 17.78 1.48 -4.29
CA ALA A 21 16.50 1.46 -4.99
C ALA A 21 15.99 0.04 -5.23
N LYS A 22 16.88 -0.88 -5.65
CA LYS A 22 16.54 -2.30 -5.82
C LYS A 22 16.13 -2.94 -4.49
N ALA A 23 16.87 -2.69 -3.42
CA ALA A 23 16.55 -3.22 -2.09
C ALA A 23 15.19 -2.69 -1.58
N LYS A 24 14.92 -1.40 -1.73
CA LYS A 24 13.61 -0.80 -1.40
C LYS A 24 12.47 -1.40 -2.22
N GLN A 25 12.70 -1.64 -3.52
CA GLN A 25 11.69 -2.25 -4.39
C GLN A 25 11.37 -3.70 -4.01
N THR A 26 12.40 -4.50 -3.70
CA THR A 26 12.21 -5.88 -3.22
C THR A 26 11.42 -5.87 -1.92
N LEU A 27 11.82 -5.04 -0.95
CA LEU A 27 11.11 -4.88 0.32
C LEU A 27 9.63 -4.50 0.13
N ALA A 28 9.34 -3.52 -0.72
CA ALA A 28 7.97 -3.10 -1.02
C ALA A 28 7.15 -4.22 -1.68
N THR A 29 7.79 -5.00 -2.55
CA THR A 29 7.16 -6.16 -3.21
C THR A 29 6.80 -7.23 -2.20
N ASP A 30 7.68 -7.53 -1.25
CA ASP A 30 7.45 -8.57 -0.25
C ASP A 30 6.47 -8.12 0.84
N GLN A 31 6.45 -6.83 1.18
CA GLN A 31 5.37 -6.22 1.97
C GLN A 31 4.01 -6.33 1.27
N SER A 32 3.94 -6.10 -0.04
CA SER A 32 2.71 -6.30 -0.83
C SER A 32 2.28 -7.77 -0.85
N LYS A 33 3.23 -8.71 -0.98
CA LYS A 33 2.95 -10.15 -0.88
C LYS A 33 2.40 -10.52 0.50
N LEU A 34 2.96 -9.96 1.58
CA LEU A 34 2.46 -10.16 2.94
C LEU A 34 1.02 -9.61 3.08
N ALA A 35 0.75 -8.40 2.58
CA ALA A 35 -0.60 -7.83 2.62
C ALA A 35 -1.62 -8.70 1.87
N LYS A 36 -1.26 -9.18 0.67
CA LYS A 36 -2.07 -10.13 -0.10
C LYS A 36 -2.21 -11.47 0.61
N GLY A 37 -1.15 -11.99 1.22
CA GLY A 37 -1.16 -13.20 2.04
C GLY A 37 -2.09 -13.10 3.25
N LYS A 38 -2.11 -11.93 3.92
CA LYS A 38 -3.04 -11.62 5.01
C LYS A 38 -4.50 -11.55 4.56
N GLN A 39 -4.77 -11.18 3.32
CA GLN A 39 -6.13 -11.21 2.77
C GLN A 39 -6.51 -12.56 2.15
N LYS A 40 -5.54 -13.44 1.89
CA LYS A 40 -5.79 -14.75 1.30
C LYS A 40 -6.68 -15.59 2.22
N PHE A 41 -7.67 -16.25 1.62
CA PHE A 41 -8.69 -17.05 2.31
C PHE A 41 -9.56 -16.28 3.32
N HIS A 42 -9.49 -14.95 3.38
CA HIS A 42 -10.25 -14.19 4.38
C HIS A 42 -11.77 -14.43 4.25
N LYS A 43 -12.31 -14.34 3.02
CA LYS A 43 -13.73 -14.59 2.76
C LYS A 43 -14.15 -16.04 3.08
N THR A 44 -13.30 -17.02 2.76
CA THR A 44 -13.59 -18.43 3.01
C THR A 44 -13.53 -18.78 4.49
N ILE A 45 -12.59 -18.20 5.23
CA ILE A 45 -12.50 -18.33 6.70
C ILE A 45 -13.75 -17.72 7.34
N ILE A 46 -14.15 -16.50 6.96
CA ILE A 46 -15.36 -15.85 7.49
C ILE A 46 -16.61 -16.69 7.19
N ALA A 47 -16.78 -17.15 5.95
CA ALA A 47 -17.93 -17.97 5.56
C ALA A 47 -18.00 -19.27 6.38
N SER A 48 -16.86 -19.95 6.58
CA SER A 48 -16.77 -21.17 7.38
C SER A 48 -17.11 -20.91 8.86
N LEU A 49 -16.67 -19.78 9.42
CA LEU A 49 -17.00 -19.40 10.79
C LEU A 49 -18.50 -19.07 10.96
N ILE A 50 -19.09 -18.34 10.01
CA ILE A 50 -20.54 -18.06 10.02
C ILE A 50 -21.33 -19.38 9.99
N MET A 51 -20.94 -20.31 9.12
CA MET A 51 -21.59 -21.63 9.05
C MET A 51 -21.42 -22.41 10.36
N ALA A 52 -20.24 -22.42 10.96
CA ALA A 52 -20.04 -23.07 12.26
C ALA A 52 -20.95 -22.49 13.36
N VAL A 53 -21.14 -21.17 13.39
CA VAL A 53 -22.03 -20.50 14.35
C VAL A 53 -23.50 -20.81 14.09
N LEU A 54 -23.94 -20.84 12.83
CA LEU A 54 -25.33 -21.18 12.48
C LEU A 54 -25.70 -22.61 12.93
N PHE A 55 -24.80 -23.56 12.73
CA PHE A 55 -25.02 -24.95 13.16
C PHE A 55 -24.83 -25.17 14.66
N MET A 56 -24.30 -24.18 15.41
CA MET A 56 -24.14 -24.26 16.86
C MET A 56 -25.49 -24.42 17.59
N PHE A 57 -26.55 -23.82 17.04
CA PHE A 57 -27.92 -23.86 17.57
C PHE A 57 -28.74 -25.07 17.09
N THR A 58 -28.14 -25.94 16.28
CA THR A 58 -28.79 -27.17 15.80
C THR A 58 -28.27 -28.40 16.55
N ASP A 59 -28.97 -29.52 16.43
CA ASP A 59 -28.53 -30.81 16.99
C ASP A 59 -27.38 -31.43 16.19
N GLU A 60 -27.04 -30.89 15.01
CA GLU A 60 -26.00 -31.38 14.11
C GLU A 60 -24.58 -30.92 14.50
N LYS A 61 -24.12 -31.29 15.69
CA LYS A 61 -22.78 -30.90 16.20
C LYS A 61 -21.62 -31.37 15.31
N GLY A 62 -21.79 -32.45 14.55
CA GLY A 62 -20.79 -32.95 13.60
C GLY A 62 -20.51 -31.96 12.46
N VAL A 63 -21.56 -31.32 11.93
CA VAL A 63 -21.45 -30.33 10.84
C VAL A 63 -20.79 -29.05 11.36
N MET A 64 -21.16 -28.61 12.56
CA MET A 64 -20.51 -27.48 13.25
C MET A 64 -18.99 -27.70 13.40
N MET A 65 -18.58 -28.86 13.92
CA MET A 65 -17.15 -29.19 14.08
C MET A 65 -16.40 -29.24 12.75
N PHE A 66 -17.01 -29.76 11.68
CA PHE A 66 -16.40 -29.77 10.35
C PHE A 66 -16.05 -28.36 9.86
N PHE A 67 -17.00 -27.42 9.93
CA PHE A 67 -16.76 -26.03 9.53
C PHE A 67 -15.75 -25.31 10.44
N ALA A 68 -15.73 -25.63 11.74
CA ALA A 68 -14.75 -25.08 12.67
C ALA A 68 -13.33 -25.59 12.35
N VAL A 69 -13.16 -26.90 12.13
CA VAL A 69 -11.87 -27.51 11.76
C VAL A 69 -11.36 -26.96 10.43
N ILE A 70 -12.24 -26.80 9.43
CA ILE A 70 -11.88 -26.19 8.15
C ILE A 70 -11.39 -24.75 8.34
N ALA A 71 -12.09 -23.93 9.14
CA ALA A 71 -11.67 -22.56 9.41
C ALA A 71 -10.28 -22.52 10.05
N VAL A 72 -10.02 -23.37 11.06
CA VAL A 72 -8.72 -23.47 11.72
C VAL A 72 -7.63 -23.95 10.75
N ALA A 73 -7.92 -24.94 9.91
CA ALA A 73 -6.98 -25.45 8.92
C ALA A 73 -6.58 -24.37 7.89
N PHE A 74 -7.54 -23.57 7.40
CA PHE A 74 -7.25 -22.45 6.51
C PHE A 74 -6.46 -21.33 7.19
N ILE A 75 -6.72 -21.05 8.47
CA ILE A 75 -5.91 -20.09 9.26
C ILE A 75 -4.47 -20.59 9.40
N GLY A 76 -4.28 -21.86 9.77
CA GLY A 76 -2.95 -22.47 9.89
C GLY A 76 -2.18 -22.49 8.57
N LEU A 77 -2.82 -22.94 7.48
CA LEU A 77 -2.23 -22.97 6.14
C LEU A 77 -1.85 -21.56 5.65
N LYS A 78 -2.70 -20.57 5.93
CA LYS A 78 -2.42 -19.16 5.63
C LYS A 78 -1.19 -18.65 6.38
N LEU A 79 -1.08 -18.96 7.67
CA LEU A 79 0.05 -18.54 8.50
C LEU A 79 1.37 -19.13 7.99
N VAL A 80 1.41 -20.45 7.79
CA VAL A 80 2.63 -21.18 7.44
C VAL A 80 3.08 -20.90 6.00
N LEU A 81 2.16 -20.89 5.02
CA LEU A 81 2.55 -20.77 3.61
C LEU A 81 2.66 -19.33 3.10
N TYR A 82 2.00 -18.36 3.73
CA TYR A 82 1.91 -17.01 3.17
C TYR A 82 2.37 -15.89 4.10
N ILE A 83 2.26 -16.04 5.41
CA ILE A 83 2.61 -14.98 6.37
C ILE A 83 4.03 -15.16 6.90
N MET A 84 4.38 -16.35 7.39
CA MET A 84 5.73 -16.66 7.89
C MET A 84 6.83 -16.39 6.85
N PRO A 85 6.80 -17.02 5.65
CA PRO A 85 7.87 -16.83 4.68
C PRO A 85 7.96 -15.39 4.17
N ALA A 86 6.82 -14.69 4.08
CA ALA A 86 6.82 -13.28 3.70
C ALA A 86 7.41 -12.37 4.78
N ASN A 87 7.15 -12.66 6.07
CA ASN A 87 7.77 -11.92 7.18
C ASN A 87 9.28 -12.16 7.26
N GLU A 88 9.74 -13.39 7.06
CA GLU A 88 11.17 -13.73 7.02
C GLU A 88 11.86 -13.03 5.85
N ALA A 89 11.24 -13.05 4.66
CA ALA A 89 11.74 -12.33 3.49
C ALA A 89 11.83 -10.82 3.76
N ILE A 90 10.82 -10.21 4.36
CA ILE A 90 10.84 -8.79 4.74
C ILE A 90 11.97 -8.47 5.72
N GLN A 91 12.21 -9.32 6.73
CA GLN A 91 13.34 -9.09 7.66
C GLN A 91 14.67 -9.16 6.95
N LYS A 92 14.83 -10.13 6.04
CA LYS A 92 16.04 -10.22 5.21
C LYS A 92 16.19 -8.99 4.31
N ASP A 93 15.14 -8.58 3.61
CA ASP A 93 15.17 -7.41 2.73
C ASP A 93 15.46 -6.11 3.50
N GLN A 94 15.01 -6.00 4.76
CA GLN A 94 15.36 -4.88 5.64
C GLN A 94 16.85 -4.88 5.98
N ALA A 95 17.43 -6.05 6.29
CA ALA A 95 18.86 -6.18 6.53
C ALA A 95 19.69 -5.90 5.26
N ASP A 96 19.23 -6.38 4.10
CA ASP A 96 19.85 -6.12 2.81
C ASP A 96 19.77 -4.62 2.45
N LEU A 97 18.63 -3.97 2.71
CA LEU A 97 18.49 -2.52 2.55
C LEU A 97 19.44 -1.74 3.46
N GLN A 98 19.56 -2.14 4.73
CA GLN A 98 20.49 -1.49 5.66
C GLN A 98 21.93 -1.66 5.20
N THR A 99 22.31 -2.85 4.75
CA THR A 99 23.64 -3.13 4.17
C THR A 99 23.93 -2.21 2.98
N GLU A 100 22.94 -1.98 2.13
CA GLU A 100 23.08 -1.14 0.94
C GLU A 100 23.12 0.36 1.27
N LEU A 101 22.44 0.80 2.34
CA LEU A 101 22.54 2.15 2.89
C LEU A 101 23.91 2.40 3.54
N ASP A 102 24.49 1.36 4.14
CA ASP A 102 25.83 1.40 4.74
C ASP A 102 26.95 1.19 3.70
N ASN A 103 26.59 0.97 2.43
CA ASN A 103 27.54 0.80 1.35
C ASN A 103 28.40 2.08 1.19
N PRO A 104 29.74 1.98 1.24
CA PRO A 104 30.62 3.13 1.09
C PRO A 104 30.39 3.92 -0.20
N ILE A 105 29.99 3.27 -1.30
CA ILE A 105 29.68 3.92 -2.58
C ILE A 105 28.46 4.82 -2.41
N TYR A 106 27.39 4.32 -1.80
CA TYR A 106 26.19 5.09 -1.54
C TYR A 106 26.45 6.27 -0.60
N GLN A 107 27.21 6.06 0.49
CA GLN A 107 27.55 7.12 1.44
C GLN A 107 28.49 8.18 0.85
N ALA A 108 29.46 7.77 0.03
CA ALA A 108 30.33 8.71 -0.69
C ALA A 108 29.54 9.49 -1.73
N GLY A 109 28.63 8.82 -2.46
CA GLY A 109 27.76 9.43 -3.45
C GLY A 109 26.83 10.51 -2.86
N ALA A 110 26.39 10.34 -1.62
CA ALA A 110 25.56 11.32 -0.91
C ALA A 110 26.31 12.63 -0.59
N LYS A 111 27.65 12.59 -0.45
CA LYS A 111 28.44 13.78 -0.10
C LYS A 111 28.40 14.78 -1.26
N GLY A 112 27.88 15.98 -0.99
CA GLY A 112 27.76 17.05 -1.98
C GLY A 112 26.53 16.93 -2.90
N PHE A 113 25.62 16.00 -2.64
CA PHE A 113 24.32 15.91 -3.29
C PHE A 113 23.20 16.17 -2.27
N PRO A 114 22.17 16.98 -2.57
CA PRO A 114 21.10 17.22 -1.61
C PRO A 114 20.35 15.92 -1.28
N GLU A 115 20.31 15.56 0.01
CA GLU A 115 19.72 14.31 0.50
C GLU A 115 18.26 14.11 0.04
N LYS A 116 17.49 15.20 0.01
CA LYS A 116 16.09 15.19 -0.46
C LYS A 116 15.91 14.62 -1.88
N PHE A 117 16.90 14.77 -2.74
CA PHE A 117 16.87 14.28 -4.12
C PHE A 117 17.76 13.05 -4.32
N TYR A 118 18.46 12.58 -3.29
CA TYR A 118 19.42 11.49 -3.39
C TYR A 118 18.71 10.13 -3.41
N ASN A 119 17.99 9.90 -4.49
CA ASN A 119 17.34 8.64 -4.79
C ASN A 119 17.38 8.39 -6.30
N TYR A 120 17.20 7.13 -6.68
CA TYR A 120 17.35 6.68 -8.06
C TYR A 120 16.38 7.37 -9.04
N SER A 121 15.14 7.62 -8.60
CA SER A 121 14.11 8.26 -9.43
C SER A 121 14.43 9.73 -9.69
N ASP A 122 14.77 10.46 -8.63
CA ASP A 122 15.00 11.90 -8.70
C ASP A 122 16.31 12.22 -9.42
N ALA A 123 17.36 11.42 -9.22
CA ALA A 123 18.58 11.54 -10.02
C ALA A 123 18.29 11.40 -11.53
N PHE A 124 17.39 10.48 -11.91
CA PHE A 124 16.95 10.34 -13.30
C PHE A 124 16.06 11.49 -13.78
N ARG A 125 15.13 11.98 -12.94
CA ARG A 125 14.29 13.14 -13.26
C ARG A 125 15.15 14.39 -13.49
N LEU A 126 16.15 14.62 -12.65
CA LEU A 126 17.12 15.71 -12.82
C LEU A 126 17.92 15.56 -14.11
N TRP A 127 18.41 14.35 -14.40
CA TRP A 127 19.10 14.06 -15.66
C TRP A 127 18.22 14.40 -16.85
N LYS A 128 16.94 14.02 -16.80
CA LYS A 128 15.96 14.31 -17.85
C LYS A 128 15.77 15.82 -18.04
N LEU A 129 15.58 16.58 -16.96
CA LEU A 129 15.42 18.04 -17.02
C LEU A 129 16.60 18.75 -17.70
N ILE A 130 17.83 18.33 -17.40
CA ILE A 130 19.03 18.91 -18.01
C ILE A 130 19.18 18.43 -19.47
N SER A 131 18.93 17.14 -19.73
CA SER A 131 19.05 16.57 -21.09
C SER A 131 18.09 17.27 -22.07
N GLU A 132 16.85 17.52 -21.63
CA GLU A 132 15.78 18.17 -22.38
C GLU A 132 15.92 19.71 -22.44
N ASN A 133 17.03 20.28 -21.96
CA ASN A 133 17.25 21.74 -21.86
C ASN A 133 16.16 22.49 -21.06
N ARG A 134 15.43 21.80 -20.17
CA ARG A 134 14.44 22.42 -19.27
C ARG A 134 15.11 23.10 -18.07
N ALA A 135 16.36 22.74 -17.79
CA ALA A 135 17.23 23.41 -16.83
C ALA A 135 18.65 23.51 -17.42
N GLY A 136 19.28 24.69 -17.30
CA GLY A 136 20.64 24.94 -17.80
C GLY A 136 21.75 24.53 -16.84
N ASP A 137 21.41 24.35 -15.56
CA ASP A 137 22.34 24.02 -14.48
C ASP A 137 21.65 23.15 -13.42
N LEU A 138 22.45 22.62 -12.50
CA LEU A 138 21.98 21.69 -11.46
C LEU A 138 21.03 22.35 -10.45
N GLN A 139 21.26 23.63 -10.10
CA GLN A 139 20.41 24.36 -9.16
C GLN A 139 19.02 24.63 -9.75
N SER A 140 18.98 25.07 -11.01
CA SER A 140 17.75 25.22 -11.78
C SER A 140 16.99 23.90 -11.89
N ALA A 141 17.70 22.78 -12.10
CA ALA A 141 17.08 21.45 -12.15
C ALA A 141 16.47 21.04 -10.81
N PHE A 142 17.17 21.28 -9.70
CA PHE A 142 16.66 21.01 -8.35
C PHE A 142 15.42 21.84 -8.02
N ASN A 143 15.44 23.14 -8.29
CA ASN A 143 14.29 24.02 -8.04
C ASN A 143 13.06 23.61 -8.86
N LEU A 144 13.27 23.23 -10.12
CA LEU A 144 12.19 22.77 -10.98
C LEU A 144 11.62 21.43 -10.52
N LEU A 145 12.48 20.50 -10.09
CA LEU A 145 12.04 19.23 -9.53
C LEU A 145 11.30 19.41 -8.20
N GLU A 146 11.74 20.33 -7.34
CA GLU A 146 11.04 20.69 -6.10
C GLU A 146 9.64 21.24 -6.38
N THR A 147 9.53 22.11 -7.39
CA THR A 147 8.23 22.63 -7.84
C THR A 147 7.33 21.52 -8.35
N GLN A 148 7.88 20.53 -9.07
CA GLN A 148 7.12 19.36 -9.53
C GLN A 148 6.63 18.51 -8.35
N HIS A 149 7.49 18.20 -7.38
CA HIS A 149 7.10 17.47 -6.17
C HIS A 149 5.99 18.21 -5.40
N PHE A 150 6.12 19.53 -5.22
CA PHE A 150 5.08 20.32 -4.54
C PHE A 150 3.74 20.28 -5.27
N GLN A 151 3.75 20.29 -6.61
CA GLN A 151 2.53 20.14 -7.40
C GLN A 151 1.93 18.73 -7.30
N GLU A 152 2.77 17.70 -7.38
CA GLU A 152 2.38 16.29 -7.19
C GLU A 152 1.72 16.09 -5.81
N ASP A 153 2.32 16.66 -4.76
CA ASP A 153 1.78 16.60 -3.40
C ASP A 153 0.43 17.30 -3.30
N GLN A 154 0.28 18.52 -3.84
CA GLN A 154 -1.01 19.23 -3.82
C GLN A 154 -2.11 18.47 -4.57
N MET A 155 -1.79 17.84 -5.70
CA MET A 155 -2.75 17.03 -6.44
C MET A 155 -3.17 15.80 -5.64
N SER A 156 -2.22 15.11 -4.99
CA SER A 156 -2.54 13.94 -4.16
C SER A 156 -3.44 14.30 -2.96
N ILE A 157 -3.19 15.43 -2.30
CA ILE A 157 -4.03 15.94 -1.21
C ILE A 157 -5.44 16.26 -1.71
N GLN A 158 -5.57 16.85 -2.90
CA GLN A 158 -6.88 17.14 -3.49
C GLN A 158 -7.63 15.86 -3.87
N GLU A 159 -6.94 14.86 -4.42
CA GLU A 159 -7.51 13.55 -4.71
C GLU A 159 -7.98 12.85 -3.43
N GLU A 160 -7.20 12.93 -2.35
CA GLU A 160 -7.58 12.39 -1.04
C GLU A 160 -8.84 13.09 -0.49
N ILE A 161 -8.88 14.43 -0.52
CA ILE A 161 -10.06 15.19 -0.09
C ILE A 161 -11.30 14.81 -0.93
N LYS A 162 -11.13 14.66 -2.24
CA LYS A 162 -12.21 14.24 -3.13
C LYS A 162 -12.68 12.82 -2.81
N GLY A 163 -11.75 11.88 -2.60
CA GLY A 163 -12.06 10.52 -2.18
C GLY A 163 -12.81 10.48 -0.85
N LEU A 164 -12.38 11.27 0.13
CA LEU A 164 -13.07 11.41 1.41
C LEU A 164 -14.50 11.97 1.25
N GLN A 165 -14.70 12.96 0.37
CA GLN A 165 -16.03 13.48 0.09
C GLN A 165 -16.93 12.45 -0.60
N GLU A 166 -16.38 11.68 -1.54
CA GLU A 166 -17.08 10.57 -2.19
C GLU A 166 -17.47 9.49 -1.18
N ASP A 167 -16.56 9.11 -0.27
CA ASP A 167 -16.82 8.17 0.81
C ASP A 167 -17.88 8.69 1.79
N ILE A 168 -17.84 9.98 2.16
CA ILE A 168 -18.88 10.61 3.00
C ILE A 168 -20.23 10.60 2.29
N ALA A 169 -20.27 10.91 0.99
CA ALA A 169 -21.49 10.87 0.21
C ALA A 169 -22.03 9.44 0.05
N GLU A 170 -21.17 8.45 -0.17
CA GLU A 170 -21.55 7.04 -0.23
C GLU A 170 -22.07 6.53 1.11
N ASN A 171 -21.38 6.84 2.21
CA ASN A 171 -21.80 6.46 3.56
C ASN A 171 -23.12 7.16 3.95
N ALA A 172 -23.31 8.43 3.58
CA ALA A 172 -24.58 9.13 3.78
C ALA A 172 -25.71 8.50 2.95
N ARG A 173 -25.45 8.09 1.70
CA ARG A 173 -26.41 7.35 0.87
C ARG A 173 -26.74 5.98 1.47
N LYS A 174 -25.76 5.22 1.94
CA LYS A 174 -25.97 3.92 2.62
C LYS A 174 -26.78 4.09 3.90
N THR A 175 -26.47 5.11 4.69
CA THR A 175 -27.22 5.44 5.91
C THR A 175 -28.67 5.82 5.59
N ALA A 176 -28.90 6.65 4.57
CA ALA A 176 -30.25 7.00 4.12
C ALA A 176 -31.03 5.79 3.58
N ALA A 177 -30.38 4.88 2.84
CA ALA A 177 -30.99 3.63 2.36
C ALA A 177 -31.35 2.68 3.53
N ASN A 178 -30.46 2.54 4.51
CA ASN A 178 -30.70 1.75 5.71
C ASN A 178 -31.86 2.34 6.55
N SER A 179 -31.93 3.66 6.69
CA SER A 179 -33.05 4.35 7.36
C SER A 179 -34.38 4.18 6.62
N ARG A 180 -34.39 4.17 5.28
CA ARG A 180 -35.60 3.85 4.49
C ARG A 180 -36.06 2.40 4.70
N THR A 181 -35.12 1.46 4.85
CA THR A 181 -35.44 0.05 5.09
C THR A 181 -35.99 -0.16 6.50
N ALA A 182 -35.44 0.54 7.50
CA ALA A 182 -35.98 0.55 8.87
C ALA A 182 -37.40 1.17 8.94
N ALA A 183 -37.66 2.24 8.17
CA ALA A 183 -38.98 2.87 8.08
C ALA A 183 -40.03 1.99 7.35
N VAL A 184 -39.61 1.18 6.38
CA VAL A 184 -40.48 0.18 5.75
C VAL A 184 -40.75 -1.00 6.70
N SER A 185 -39.78 -1.38 7.52
CA SER A 185 -39.98 -2.45 8.51
C SER A 185 -40.87 -2.02 9.68
N SER A 186 -40.82 -0.75 10.10
CA SER A 186 -41.71 -0.20 11.14
C SER A 186 -43.14 0.04 10.65
N THR A 187 -43.35 0.32 9.37
CA THR A 187 -44.70 0.40 8.78
C THR A 187 -45.34 -0.98 8.60
N ILE A 188 -44.57 -2.01 8.25
CA ILE A 188 -45.08 -3.40 8.19
C ILE A 188 -45.43 -3.93 9.59
N GLY A 189 -44.65 -3.59 10.62
CA GLY A 189 -44.96 -3.92 12.02
C GLY A 189 -46.22 -3.22 12.57
N ALA A 190 -46.40 -1.94 12.22
CA ALA A 190 -47.57 -1.17 12.67
C ALA A 190 -48.89 -1.62 12.03
N ILE A 191 -48.88 -2.10 10.78
CA ILE A 191 -50.11 -2.57 10.11
C ILE A 191 -50.60 -3.90 10.71
N ASN A 192 -49.71 -4.75 11.24
CA ASN A 192 -50.10 -6.00 11.90
C ASN A 192 -50.61 -5.80 13.34
N SER A 193 -50.25 -4.72 14.04
CA SER A 193 -50.76 -4.43 15.39
C SER A 193 -52.16 -3.81 15.41
N PHE A 194 -52.66 -3.28 14.29
CA PHE A 194 -54.01 -2.75 14.16
C PHE A 194 -55.05 -3.78 13.71
N ARG A 195 -54.65 -5.04 13.45
CA ARG A 195 -55.52 -6.10 12.92
C ARG A 195 -55.74 -7.27 13.90
N LYS A 196 -55.69 -7.00 15.20
CA LYS A 196 -56.03 -7.96 16.24
C LYS A 196 -57.28 -7.51 17.00
#